data_AF-A0A3S4MDN3-F1
#
_entry.id   AF-A0A3S4MDN3-F1
#
_cell.length_a   1.000
_cell.length_b   1.000
_cell.length_c   1.000
_cell.angle_alpha   90.00
_cell.angle_beta   90.00
_cell.angle_gamma   90.00
#
_symmetry.space_group_name_H-M   'P 1'
#
loop_
_entity.id
_entity.type
_entity.pdbx_description
1 polymer ?
#
loop_
_entity_poly.entity_id
_entity_poly.type
_entity_poly.pdbx_seq_one_letter_code
_entity_poly.pdbx_strand_id
1 'polypeptide(L)'
;MGKSVKVYRVFNEGKEIAIGTPREIAEQLNVTTATVGTWVFKGKQERFINSGYKYALFDSKLSQERFPEHYFKSSSELNSVRKARVFDLYIDGNFSYTGTVREISEYTKESTSKIYGYVAKDHSVNFEKKYCLIEVGKREVVDEQRERNEKEQLENYKSLTKEERAERRYKRKLKMKMMIEKMQKEELGL
;
A
#
# COMPACT_ATOMS: atom_id res chain seq x y z
N MET A 1 -19.68 14.16 -18.89
CA MET A 1 -18.82 14.22 -17.69
C MET A 1 -18.59 15.68 -17.35
N GLY A 2 -19.18 16.19 -16.26
CA GLY A 2 -18.98 17.57 -15.83
C GLY A 2 -17.52 17.82 -15.42
N LYS A 3 -16.93 18.95 -15.80
CA LYS A 3 -15.59 19.33 -15.33
C LYS A 3 -15.67 19.65 -13.84
N SER A 4 -14.84 19.00 -13.01
CA SER A 4 -14.75 19.31 -11.58
C SER A 4 -14.34 20.77 -11.38
N VAL A 5 -15.12 21.54 -10.63
CA VAL A 5 -14.82 22.93 -10.31
C VAL A 5 -14.05 22.97 -8.99
N LYS A 6 -12.93 23.71 -8.96
CA LYS A 6 -12.03 23.80 -7.80
C LYS A 6 -11.84 25.25 -7.39
N VAL A 7 -11.95 25.50 -6.10
CA VAL A 7 -11.69 26.78 -5.46
C VAL A 7 -10.30 26.74 -4.84
N TYR A 8 -9.56 27.82 -5.01
CA TYR A 8 -8.22 28.01 -4.49
C TYR A 8 -8.15 29.29 -3.66
N ARG A 9 -7.27 29.30 -2.67
CA ARG A 9 -6.82 30.49 -1.94
C ARG A 9 -5.43 30.84 -2.41
N VAL A 10 -5.23 32.06 -2.88
CA VAL A 10 -3.93 32.55 -3.35
C VAL A 10 -3.25 33.33 -2.25
N PHE A 11 -1.98 33.03 -2.04
CA PHE A 11 -1.14 33.67 -1.04
C PHE A 11 0.04 34.37 -1.70
N ASN A 12 0.46 35.48 -1.10
CA ASN A 12 1.72 36.14 -1.36
C ASN A 12 2.42 36.37 -0.02
N GLU A 13 3.62 35.81 0.17
CA GLU A 13 4.36 35.93 1.44
C GLU A 13 3.52 35.53 2.67
N GLY A 14 2.72 34.47 2.54
CA GLY A 14 1.86 33.96 3.61
C GLY A 14 0.55 34.74 3.82
N LYS A 15 0.34 35.87 3.15
CA LYS A 15 -0.92 36.63 3.20
C LYS A 15 -1.87 36.21 2.08
N GLU A 16 -3.12 35.91 2.44
CA GLU A 16 -4.16 35.62 1.45
C GLU A 16 -4.47 36.91 0.65
N ILE A 17 -4.49 36.81 -0.68
CA ILE A 17 -4.71 37.94 -1.60
C ILE A 17 -5.89 37.75 -2.55
N ALA A 18 -6.37 36.52 -2.74
CA ALA A 18 -7.52 36.21 -3.59
C ALA A 18 -8.09 34.84 -3.26
N ILE A 19 -9.38 34.65 -3.55
CA ILE A 19 -10.08 33.37 -3.37
C ILE A 19 -11.08 33.16 -4.49
N GLY A 20 -11.14 31.93 -5.03
CA GLY A 20 -12.10 31.60 -6.08
C GLY A 20 -11.65 30.48 -7.00
N THR A 21 -12.38 30.29 -8.09
CA THR A 21 -11.93 29.44 -9.21
C THR A 21 -10.75 30.09 -9.94
N PRO A 22 -9.98 29.35 -10.75
CA PRO A 22 -8.87 29.94 -11.51
C PRO A 22 -9.27 31.12 -12.40
N ARG A 23 -10.51 31.14 -12.89
CA ARG A 23 -11.06 32.24 -13.68
C ARG A 23 -11.41 33.45 -12.82
N GLU A 24 -12.10 33.24 -11.69
CA GLU A 24 -12.42 34.31 -10.74
C GLU A 24 -11.15 34.97 -10.19
N ILE A 25 -10.12 34.20 -9.84
CA ILE A 25 -8.84 34.72 -9.36
C ILE A 25 -8.13 35.52 -10.45
N ALA A 26 -8.16 35.04 -11.69
CA ALA A 26 -7.58 35.73 -12.84
C ALA A 26 -8.24 37.11 -13.05
N GLU A 27 -9.56 37.18 -12.91
CA GLU A 27 -10.33 38.43 -12.99
C GLU A 27 -10.03 39.36 -11.79
N GLN A 28 -10.04 38.85 -10.54
CA GLN A 28 -9.76 39.63 -9.33
C GLN A 28 -8.37 40.29 -9.35
N LEU A 29 -7.37 39.57 -9.85
CA LEU A 29 -5.98 40.00 -9.84
C LEU A 29 -5.51 40.58 -11.19
N ASN A 30 -6.41 40.69 -12.16
CA ASN A 30 -6.12 41.14 -13.53
C ASN A 30 -4.92 40.40 -14.17
N VAL A 31 -4.94 39.06 -14.08
CA VAL A 31 -3.90 38.18 -14.65
C VAL A 31 -4.54 37.11 -15.54
N THR A 32 -3.73 36.36 -16.27
CA THR A 32 -4.23 35.23 -17.06
C THR A 32 -4.48 34.00 -16.18
N THR A 33 -5.40 33.14 -16.61
CA THR A 33 -5.64 31.83 -15.97
C THR A 33 -4.40 30.93 -15.98
N ALA A 34 -3.50 31.09 -16.96
CA ALA A 34 -2.22 30.39 -17.01
C ALA A 34 -1.29 30.79 -15.85
N THR A 35 -1.26 32.08 -15.50
CA THR A 35 -0.54 32.58 -14.32
C THR A 35 -1.08 31.96 -13.04
N VAL A 36 -2.41 31.89 -12.90
CA VAL A 36 -3.06 31.23 -11.75
C VAL A 36 -2.71 29.73 -11.72
N GLY A 37 -2.69 29.06 -12.88
CA GLY A 37 -2.25 27.66 -12.99
C GLY A 37 -0.82 27.43 -12.48
N THR A 38 0.07 28.39 -12.72
CA THR A 38 1.44 28.36 -12.18
C THR A 38 1.46 28.44 -10.66
N TRP A 39 0.61 29.29 -10.06
CA TRP A 39 0.50 29.38 -8.60
C TRP A 39 -0.09 28.12 -7.98
N VAL A 40 -1.07 27.48 -8.65
CA VAL A 40 -1.60 26.18 -8.23
C VAL A 40 -0.52 25.10 -8.27
N PHE A 41 0.32 25.09 -9.31
CA PHE A 41 1.46 24.17 -9.38
C PHE A 41 2.46 24.40 -8.25
N LYS A 42 2.76 25.68 -7.94
CA LYS A 42 3.64 26.06 -6.83
C LYS A 42 3.06 25.63 -5.47
N GLY A 43 1.76 25.83 -5.24
CA GLY A 43 1.10 25.47 -3.98
C GLY A 43 1.05 23.97 -3.68
N LYS A 44 1.34 23.11 -4.67
CA LYS A 44 1.52 21.65 -4.46
C LYS A 44 2.90 21.28 -3.94
N GLN A 45 3.85 22.20 -3.90
CA GLN A 45 5.23 21.95 -3.51
C GLN A 45 5.59 22.82 -2.30
N GLU A 46 5.93 22.16 -1.19
CA GLU A 46 6.22 22.84 0.09
C GLU A 46 7.30 23.92 -0.04
N ARG A 47 8.32 23.69 -0.87
CA ARG A 47 9.43 24.64 -1.09
C ARG A 47 9.01 26.04 -1.59
N PHE A 48 7.83 26.17 -2.18
CA PHE A 48 7.33 27.46 -2.69
C PHE A 48 6.37 28.16 -1.73
N ILE A 49 5.98 27.48 -0.64
CA ILE A 49 5.12 28.04 0.38
C ILE A 49 5.96 29.00 1.22
N ASN A 50 5.49 30.23 1.38
CA ASN A 50 6.17 31.31 2.11
C ASN A 50 7.57 31.70 1.58
N SER A 51 7.97 31.23 0.39
CA SER A 51 9.31 31.45 -0.15
C SER A 51 9.43 32.74 -0.99
N GLY A 52 8.60 33.76 -0.71
CA GLY A 52 8.52 34.99 -1.51
C GLY A 52 7.80 34.87 -2.86
N TYR A 53 7.36 33.68 -3.27
CA TYR A 53 6.56 33.50 -4.48
C TYR A 53 5.06 33.45 -4.17
N LYS A 54 4.24 33.89 -5.12
CA LYS A 54 2.79 33.62 -5.09
C LYS A 54 2.52 32.13 -5.31
N TYR A 55 1.65 31.57 -4.48
CA TYR A 55 1.19 30.18 -4.56
C TYR A 55 -0.30 30.08 -4.26
N ALA A 56 -0.96 29.03 -4.76
CA ALA A 56 -2.39 28.82 -4.57
C ALA A 56 -2.65 27.44 -3.95
N LEU A 57 -3.38 27.42 -2.84
CA LEU A 57 -3.75 26.20 -2.12
C LEU A 57 -5.19 25.83 -2.44
N PHE A 58 -5.44 24.53 -2.64
CA PHE A 58 -6.78 24.01 -2.89
C PHE A 58 -7.61 24.03 -1.60
N ASP A 59 -8.79 24.63 -1.65
CA ASP A 59 -9.75 24.61 -0.53
C ASP A 59 -10.87 23.61 -0.84
N SER A 60 -10.74 22.40 -0.29
CA SER A 60 -11.71 21.32 -0.50
C SER A 60 -13.08 21.65 0.08
N LYS A 61 -13.13 22.23 1.29
CA LYS A 61 -14.39 22.59 1.96
C LYS A 61 -15.15 23.64 1.16
N LEU A 62 -14.48 24.73 0.78
CA LEU A 62 -15.14 25.81 0.05
C LEU A 62 -15.54 25.37 -1.37
N SER A 63 -14.78 24.47 -1.98
CA SER A 63 -15.16 23.86 -3.27
C SER A 63 -16.42 23.00 -3.15
N GLN A 64 -16.58 22.25 -2.06
CA GLN A 64 -17.79 21.46 -1.77
C GLN A 64 -19.00 22.36 -1.51
N GLU A 65 -18.82 23.42 -0.72
CA GLU A 65 -19.89 24.35 -0.36
C GLU A 65 -20.39 25.17 -1.56
N ARG A 66 -19.49 25.71 -2.39
CA ARG A 66 -19.87 26.56 -3.54
C ARG A 66 -20.34 25.77 -4.75
N PHE A 67 -19.79 24.57 -4.97
CA PHE A 67 -20.05 23.77 -6.17
C PHE A 67 -20.36 22.31 -5.83
N PRO A 68 -21.41 22.03 -5.04
CA PRO A 68 -21.72 20.67 -4.58
C PRO A 68 -21.96 19.69 -5.74
N GLU A 69 -22.56 20.14 -6.84
CA GLU A 69 -22.86 19.33 -8.03
C GLU A 69 -21.65 19.09 -8.94
N HIS A 70 -20.55 19.82 -8.74
CA HIS A 70 -19.32 19.72 -9.53
C HIS A 70 -18.11 19.33 -8.67
N TYR A 71 -18.32 19.06 -7.39
CA TYR A 71 -17.32 18.50 -6.51
C TYR A 71 -17.22 16.99 -6.75
N PHE A 72 -16.44 16.62 -7.76
CA PHE A 72 -15.93 15.26 -7.81
C PHE A 72 -14.95 15.12 -6.66
N LYS A 73 -15.35 14.40 -5.60
CA LYS A 73 -14.41 13.79 -4.65
C LYS A 73 -13.29 13.22 -5.50
N SER A 74 -12.09 13.80 -5.41
CA SER A 74 -10.96 13.26 -6.15
C SER A 74 -10.87 11.78 -5.78
N SER A 75 -10.40 10.94 -6.69
CA SER A 75 -10.16 9.53 -6.40
C SER A 75 -9.30 9.36 -5.12
N SER A 76 -8.51 10.37 -4.72
CA SER A 76 -7.78 10.41 -3.45
C SER A 76 -8.66 10.65 -2.20
N GLU A 77 -9.72 11.46 -2.26
CA GLU A 77 -10.68 11.63 -1.17
C GLU A 77 -11.72 10.51 -1.11
N LEU A 78 -12.07 9.89 -2.25
CA LEU A 78 -12.83 8.65 -2.24
C LEU A 78 -12.02 7.51 -1.58
N ASN A 79 -10.69 7.55 -1.75
CA ASN A 79 -9.76 6.63 -1.10
C ASN A 79 -9.50 6.96 0.39
N SER A 80 -9.82 8.16 0.90
CA SER A 80 -9.70 8.48 2.33
C SER A 80 -10.90 8.01 3.16
N VAL A 81 -11.95 7.51 2.51
CA VAL A 81 -13.01 6.68 3.12
C VAL A 81 -12.89 5.23 2.63
N ARG A 82 -11.70 4.77 2.27
CA ARG A 82 -11.40 3.35 2.51
C ARG A 82 -11.22 3.24 4.01
N LYS A 83 -12.10 2.49 4.70
CA LYS A 83 -11.76 1.94 6.02
C LYS A 83 -10.30 1.51 5.94
N ALA A 84 -9.45 2.07 6.79
CA ALA A 84 -8.01 1.78 6.73
C ALA A 84 -7.87 0.25 6.65
N ARG A 85 -7.25 -0.25 5.58
CA ARG A 85 -7.12 -1.70 5.39
C ARG A 85 -6.23 -2.19 6.52
N VAL A 86 -6.81 -3.00 7.39
CA VAL A 86 -6.11 -3.62 8.52
C VAL A 86 -5.65 -5.00 8.06
N PHE A 87 -4.44 -5.37 8.43
CA PHE A 87 -3.82 -6.62 8.06
C PHE A 87 -3.32 -7.36 9.30
N ASP A 88 -3.46 -8.68 9.29
CA ASP A 88 -2.74 -9.58 10.17
C ASP A 88 -1.35 -9.84 9.56
N LEU A 89 -0.30 -9.47 10.29
CA LEU A 89 1.10 -9.72 9.98
C LEU A 89 1.50 -11.10 10.51
N TYR A 90 2.09 -11.88 9.61
CA TYR A 90 2.73 -13.15 9.92
C TYR A 90 4.24 -13.02 9.69
N ILE A 91 5.01 -13.45 10.67
CA ILE A 91 6.48 -13.54 10.61
C ILE A 91 6.85 -15.03 10.63
N ASP A 92 7.51 -15.49 9.57
CA ASP A 92 7.90 -16.89 9.40
C ASP A 92 6.73 -17.87 9.64
N GLY A 93 5.55 -17.51 9.12
CA GLY A 93 4.32 -18.29 9.25
C GLY A 93 3.55 -18.12 10.56
N ASN A 94 4.08 -17.40 11.55
CA ASN A 94 3.43 -17.18 12.84
C ASN A 94 2.77 -15.81 12.92
N PHE A 95 1.53 -15.75 13.41
CA PHE A 95 0.86 -14.48 13.67
C PHE A 95 1.67 -13.65 14.65
N SER A 96 1.88 -12.36 14.34
CA SER A 96 2.67 -11.46 15.18
C SER A 96 1.93 -10.18 15.56
N TYR A 97 1.15 -9.57 14.65
CA TYR A 97 0.59 -8.24 14.87
C TYR A 97 -0.62 -7.99 13.95
N THR A 98 -1.53 -7.11 14.36
CA THR A 98 -2.65 -6.64 13.53
C THR A 98 -2.62 -5.12 13.46
N GLY A 99 -2.64 -4.57 12.25
CA GLY A 99 -2.63 -3.12 12.07
C GLY A 99 -2.69 -2.69 10.62
N THR A 100 -2.69 -1.38 10.42
CA THR A 100 -2.55 -0.78 9.10
C THR A 100 -1.13 -0.97 8.57
N VAL A 101 -0.93 -0.76 7.27
CA VAL A 101 0.40 -0.81 6.64
C VAL A 101 1.40 0.14 7.32
N ARG A 102 0.93 1.28 7.85
CA ARG A 102 1.79 2.25 8.53
C ARG A 102 2.24 1.73 9.90
N GLU A 103 1.33 1.22 10.70
CA GLU A 103 1.65 0.62 12.01
C GLU A 103 2.56 -0.60 11.85
N ILE A 104 2.32 -1.43 10.83
CA ILE A 104 3.18 -2.60 10.52
C ILE A 104 4.57 -2.16 10.04
N SER A 105 4.65 -1.08 9.24
CA SER A 105 5.92 -0.49 8.81
C SER A 105 6.74 0.00 10.00
N GLU A 106 6.09 0.64 10.98
CA GLU A 106 6.73 1.09 12.22
C GLU A 106 7.17 -0.09 13.10
N TYR A 107 6.31 -1.12 13.25
CA TYR A 107 6.61 -2.33 14.02
C TYR A 107 7.80 -3.13 13.44
N THR A 108 7.85 -3.30 12.12
CA THR A 108 8.88 -4.10 11.42
C THR A 108 10.12 -3.32 11.03
N LYS A 109 10.08 -1.98 11.11
CA LYS A 109 11.10 -1.04 10.61
C LYS A 109 11.38 -1.17 9.10
N GLU A 110 10.39 -1.60 8.34
CA GLU A 110 10.44 -1.69 6.87
C GLU A 110 9.68 -0.54 6.22
N SER A 111 10.00 -0.20 4.97
CA SER A 111 9.26 0.85 4.25
C SER A 111 7.85 0.40 3.89
N THR A 112 6.89 1.33 3.91
CA THR A 112 5.49 1.07 3.54
C THR A 112 5.35 0.41 2.16
N SER A 113 6.18 0.81 1.18
CA SER A 113 6.22 0.19 -0.15
C SER A 113 6.58 -1.31 -0.10
N LYS A 114 7.54 -1.71 0.75
CA LYS A 114 7.86 -3.13 0.94
C LYS A 114 6.73 -3.88 1.64
N ILE A 115 6.09 -3.26 2.64
CA ILE A 115 4.95 -3.85 3.34
C ILE A 115 3.81 -4.19 2.37
N TYR A 116 3.50 -3.30 1.42
CA TYR A 116 2.53 -3.61 0.36
C TYR A 116 2.91 -4.81 -0.50
N GLY A 117 4.20 -5.05 -0.70
CA GLY A 117 4.72 -6.22 -1.41
C GLY A 117 4.53 -7.56 -0.67
N TYR A 118 4.23 -7.52 0.62
CA TYR A 118 3.97 -8.71 1.45
C TYR A 118 2.48 -9.04 1.59
N VAL A 119 1.59 -8.19 1.07
CA VAL A 119 0.14 -8.45 1.04
C VAL A 119 -0.15 -9.61 0.10
N ALA A 120 -0.87 -10.61 0.59
CA ALA A 120 -1.28 -11.75 -0.21
C ALA A 120 -2.13 -11.31 -1.41
N LYS A 121 -1.78 -11.82 -2.59
CA LYS A 121 -2.56 -11.62 -3.82
C LYS A 121 -3.58 -12.75 -3.91
N ASP A 122 -4.86 -12.40 -3.98
CA ASP A 122 -5.97 -13.30 -4.33
C ASP A 122 -5.93 -14.65 -3.60
N HIS A 123 -5.78 -14.61 -2.27
CA HIS A 123 -5.83 -15.77 -1.37
C HIS A 123 -4.62 -16.72 -1.40
N SER A 124 -3.63 -16.48 -2.28
CA SER A 124 -2.37 -17.24 -2.29
C SER A 124 -1.42 -16.72 -1.21
N VAL A 125 -1.56 -17.26 0.00
CA VAL A 125 -0.70 -16.90 1.13
C VAL A 125 0.57 -17.72 1.10
N ASN A 126 1.70 -17.04 0.92
CA ASN A 126 3.02 -17.66 0.96
C ASN A 126 3.66 -17.41 2.33
N PHE A 127 3.50 -18.37 3.24
CA PHE A 127 4.08 -18.36 4.59
C PHE A 127 5.58 -18.69 4.62
N GLU A 128 6.19 -19.10 3.50
CA GLU A 128 7.65 -19.31 3.41
C GLU A 128 8.40 -17.98 3.34
N LYS A 129 7.69 -16.87 3.06
CA LYS A 129 8.27 -15.54 3.14
C LYS A 129 8.37 -15.11 4.60
N LYS A 130 9.48 -14.42 4.90
CA LYS A 130 9.72 -13.79 6.21
C LYS A 130 8.53 -12.97 6.70
N TYR A 131 7.91 -12.19 5.80
CA TYR A 131 6.71 -11.41 6.10
C TYR A 131 5.59 -11.76 5.15
N CYS A 132 4.39 -11.93 5.72
CA CYS A 132 3.16 -12.09 4.99
C CYS A 132 2.04 -11.28 5.64
N LEU A 133 1.22 -10.60 4.83
CA LEU A 133 0.09 -9.81 5.31
C LEU A 133 -1.21 -10.34 4.71
N ILE A 134 -2.18 -10.58 5.58
CA ILE A 134 -3.53 -11.00 5.21
C ILE A 134 -4.48 -9.91 5.67
N GLU A 135 -5.36 -9.45 4.79
CA GLU A 135 -6.37 -8.45 5.16
C GLU A 135 -7.37 -9.04 6.16
N VAL A 136 -7.62 -8.33 7.26
CA VAL A 136 -8.55 -8.75 8.30
C VAL A 136 -9.94 -8.95 7.69
N GLY A 137 -10.56 -10.11 7.97
CA GLY A 137 -11.82 -10.55 7.33
C GLY A 137 -11.63 -11.45 6.10
N LYS A 138 -10.39 -11.64 5.61
CA LYS A 138 -10.05 -12.69 4.63
C LYS A 138 -9.34 -13.90 5.25
N ARG A 139 -9.22 -13.92 6.58
CA ARG A 139 -8.51 -14.95 7.34
C ARG A 139 -9.13 -16.33 7.19
N GLU A 140 -10.46 -16.44 7.32
CA GLU A 140 -11.20 -17.70 7.15
C GLU A 140 -10.94 -18.34 5.78
N VAL A 141 -10.95 -17.54 4.71
CA VAL A 141 -10.68 -18.02 3.34
C VAL A 141 -9.26 -18.57 3.18
N VAL A 142 -8.29 -17.99 3.91
CA VAL A 142 -6.90 -18.46 3.89
C VAL A 142 -6.76 -19.78 4.66
N ASP A 143 -7.38 -19.87 5.84
CA ASP A 143 -7.33 -21.08 6.67
C ASP A 143 -8.00 -22.26 5.95
N GLU A 144 -9.15 -22.06 5.31
CA GLU A 144 -9.81 -23.07 4.47
C GLU A 144 -8.97 -23.52 3.28
N GLN A 145 -8.23 -22.60 2.65
CA GLN A 145 -7.34 -22.94 1.53
C GLN A 145 -6.12 -23.74 2.02
N ARG A 146 -5.59 -23.41 3.21
CA ARG A 146 -4.50 -24.15 3.85
C ARG A 146 -4.94 -25.58 4.17
N GLU A 147 -6.09 -25.75 4.79
CA GLU A 147 -6.64 -27.09 5.09
C GLU A 147 -6.87 -27.91 3.82
N ARG A 148 -7.37 -27.28 2.74
CA ARG A 148 -7.52 -27.93 1.43
C ARG A 148 -6.18 -28.38 0.85
N ASN A 149 -5.18 -27.51 0.85
CA ASN A 149 -3.85 -27.84 0.34
C ASN A 149 -3.18 -28.95 1.17
N GLU A 150 -3.31 -28.92 2.50
CA GLU A 150 -2.79 -29.97 3.39
C GLU A 150 -3.51 -31.31 3.15
N LYS A 151 -4.84 -31.30 2.96
CA LYS A 151 -5.61 -32.50 2.58
C LYS A 151 -5.19 -33.05 1.22
N GLU A 152 -5.03 -32.20 0.21
CA GLU A 152 -4.64 -32.61 -1.14
C GLU A 152 -3.21 -33.19 -1.16
N GLN A 153 -2.28 -32.60 -0.41
CA GLN A 153 -0.93 -33.16 -0.25
C GLN A 153 -0.95 -34.51 0.48
N LEU A 154 -1.80 -34.68 1.48
CA LEU A 154 -1.94 -35.94 2.22
C LEU A 154 -2.59 -37.02 1.37
N GLU A 155 -3.63 -36.69 0.62
CA GLU A 155 -4.28 -37.55 -0.38
C GLU A 155 -3.27 -38.01 -1.43
N ASN A 156 -2.50 -37.08 -2.00
CA ASN A 156 -1.44 -37.37 -2.97
C ASN A 156 -0.31 -38.22 -2.36
N TYR A 157 0.01 -38.06 -1.08
CA TYR A 157 0.95 -38.95 -0.40
C TYR A 157 0.37 -40.36 -0.16
N LYS A 158 -0.92 -40.46 0.12
CA LYS A 158 -1.64 -41.73 0.29
C LYS A 158 -1.89 -42.46 -1.03
N SER A 159 -1.99 -41.78 -2.16
CA SER A 159 -2.14 -42.42 -3.48
C SER A 159 -0.84 -43.04 -4.01
N LEU A 160 0.33 -42.66 -3.46
CA LEU A 160 1.62 -43.25 -3.83
C LEU A 160 1.73 -44.72 -3.41
N THR A 161 2.34 -45.51 -4.26
CA THR A 161 2.72 -46.90 -3.97
C THR A 161 3.81 -46.98 -2.89
N LYS A 162 3.99 -48.17 -2.29
CA LYS A 162 5.01 -48.38 -1.25
C LYS A 162 6.42 -48.01 -1.72
N GLU A 163 6.74 -48.30 -2.98
CA GLU A 163 8.04 -48.02 -3.59
C GLU A 163 8.27 -46.52 -3.78
N GLU A 164 7.28 -45.79 -4.31
CA GLU A 164 7.39 -44.33 -4.50
C GLU A 164 7.49 -43.57 -3.17
N ARG A 165 6.81 -44.06 -2.12
CA ARG A 165 6.99 -43.51 -0.76
C ARG A 165 8.39 -43.78 -0.22
N ALA A 166 8.96 -44.96 -0.47
CA ALA A 166 10.31 -45.30 -0.06
C ALA A 166 11.35 -44.45 -0.80
N GLU A 167 11.16 -44.23 -2.10
CA GLU A 167 12.01 -43.36 -2.91
C GLU A 167 11.97 -41.91 -2.43
N ARG A 168 10.78 -41.38 -2.08
CA ARG A 168 10.66 -40.04 -1.47
C ARG A 168 11.37 -39.94 -0.12
N ARG A 169 11.26 -40.97 0.75
CA ARG A 169 12.00 -41.01 2.02
C ARG A 169 13.51 -41.02 1.80
N TYR A 170 13.97 -41.80 0.82
CA TYR A 170 15.39 -41.87 0.44
C TYR A 170 15.90 -40.51 -0.07
N LYS A 171 15.18 -39.86 -1.00
CA LYS A 171 15.51 -38.52 -1.52
C LYS A 171 15.55 -37.46 -0.42
N ARG A 172 14.61 -37.49 0.54
CA ARG A 172 14.62 -36.57 1.71
C ARG A 172 15.84 -36.81 2.60
N LYS A 173 16.17 -38.07 2.92
CA LYS A 173 17.38 -38.39 3.70
C LYS A 173 18.66 -37.93 3.00
N LEU A 174 18.76 -38.14 1.69
CA LEU A 174 19.91 -37.72 0.89
C LEU A 174 20.05 -36.19 0.89
N LYS A 175 18.95 -35.46 0.66
CA LYS A 175 18.92 -34.00 0.70
C LYS A 175 19.34 -33.44 2.07
N MET A 176 18.85 -34.05 3.16
CA MET A 176 19.22 -33.66 4.53
C MET A 176 20.71 -33.88 4.78
N LYS A 177 21.26 -35.04 4.35
CA LYS A 177 22.68 -35.37 4.49
C LYS A 177 23.56 -34.35 3.76
N MET A 178 23.22 -34.02 2.51
CA MET A 178 23.93 -33.00 1.74
C MET A 178 23.86 -31.61 2.39
N MET A 179 22.72 -31.26 2.97
CA MET A 179 22.55 -29.98 3.66
C MET A 179 23.41 -29.89 4.91
N ILE A 180 23.49 -30.97 5.70
CA ILE A 180 24.37 -31.07 6.88
C ILE A 180 25.84 -31.00 6.46
N GLU A 181 26.25 -31.74 5.42
CA GLU A 181 27.62 -31.68 4.90
C GLU A 181 27.99 -30.28 4.40
N LYS A 182 27.03 -29.57 3.79
CA LYS A 182 27.23 -28.20 3.34
C LYS A 182 27.37 -27.23 4.53
N MET A 183 26.52 -27.35 5.54
CA MET A 183 26.61 -26.55 6.77
C MET A 183 27.94 -26.81 7.52
N GLN A 184 28.37 -28.06 7.59
CA GLN A 184 29.65 -28.41 8.22
C GLN A 184 30.86 -27.84 7.47
N LYS A 185 30.81 -27.80 6.13
CA LYS A 185 31.84 -27.12 5.32
C LYS A 185 31.84 -25.61 5.52
N GLU A 186 30.65 -25.00 5.55
CA GLU A 186 30.48 -23.56 5.82
C GLU A 186 30.96 -23.19 7.25
N GLU A 187 30.74 -24.02 8.26
CA GLU A 187 31.25 -23.82 9.63
C GLU A 187 32.78 -24.03 9.75
N LEU A 188 33.36 -24.89 8.91
CA LEU A 188 34.81 -25.14 8.87
C LEU A 188 35.57 -24.17 7.95
N GLY A 189 34.88 -23.23 7.31
CA GLY A 189 35.49 -22.23 6.41
C GLY A 189 36.10 -22.82 5.12
N LEU A 190 35.59 -23.96 4.66
CA LEU A 190 36.00 -24.65 3.42
C LEU A 190 35.00 -24.45 2.28
#